data_AF-A0A9X3G776-F1
#
_entry.id   AF-A0A9X3G776-F1
#
_cell.length_a   1.000
_cell.length_b   1.000
_cell.length_c   1.000
_cell.angle_alpha   90.00
_cell.angle_beta   90.00
_cell.angle_gamma   90.00
#
_symmetry.space_group_name_H-M   'P 1'
#
loop_
_entity.id
_entity.type
_entity.pdbx_description
1 polymer ?
#
loop_
_entity_poly.entity_id
_entity_poly.type
_entity_poly.pdbx_seq_one_letter_code
_entity_poly.pdbx_strand_id
1 'polypeptide(L)'
;MAERGQGGPVNATGPGGMTTLGGLLDTCREVTRGNAEWVPVPEAELLAAGVQEWTHLPLWLAAETARTAWDVDTTRARELGLPSRPVRDSIADTWTWMQTSERPEPPAGPSLPGLSLDLERTLLTRD
;
A
#
# COMPACT_ATOMS: atom_id res chain seq x y z
N MET A 1 18.71 -8.99 18.12
CA MET A 1 17.43 -9.45 18.68
C MET A 1 17.51 -10.89 19.18
N ALA A 2 17.44 -11.89 18.30
CA ALA A 2 17.59 -13.30 18.69
C ALA A 2 18.94 -13.58 19.39
N GLU A 3 20.05 -13.08 18.81
CA GLU A 3 21.40 -13.19 19.38
C GLU A 3 21.57 -12.54 20.77
N ARG A 4 20.66 -11.64 21.16
CA ARG A 4 20.67 -10.95 22.46
C ARG A 4 19.69 -11.57 23.46
N GLY A 5 19.05 -12.70 23.11
CA GLY A 5 17.99 -13.32 23.90
C GLY A 5 16.72 -12.48 24.01
N GLN A 6 16.55 -11.46 23.16
CA GLN A 6 15.40 -10.56 23.17
C GLN A 6 14.33 -11.06 22.19
N GLY A 7 13.07 -11.12 22.64
CA GLY A 7 11.95 -11.62 21.84
C GLY A 7 10.59 -11.08 22.28
N GLY A 8 9.54 -11.62 21.64
CA GLY A 8 8.15 -11.18 21.80
C GLY A 8 7.62 -10.42 20.59
N PRO A 9 6.30 -10.22 20.51
CA PRO A 9 5.66 -9.56 19.38
C PRO A 9 6.03 -8.08 19.30
N VAL A 10 6.26 -7.60 18.09
CA VAL A 10 6.48 -6.17 17.78
C VAL A 10 5.83 -5.84 16.43
N ASN A 11 5.37 -4.61 16.26
CA ASN A 11 5.00 -4.08 14.95
C ASN A 11 6.25 -3.47 14.31
N ALA A 12 6.69 -4.02 13.19
CA ALA A 12 7.84 -3.55 12.42
C ALA A 12 7.42 -2.80 11.14
N THR A 13 6.23 -2.20 11.15
CA THR A 13 5.83 -1.21 10.14
C THR A 13 6.72 0.03 10.25
N GLY A 14 6.65 0.94 9.26
CA GLY A 14 7.31 2.25 9.37
C GLY A 14 6.72 3.09 10.53
N PRO A 15 7.49 4.01 11.13
CA PRO A 15 6.92 4.99 12.05
C PRO A 15 5.90 5.89 11.34
N GLY A 16 4.93 6.41 12.09
CA GLY A 16 3.97 7.40 11.59
C GLY A 16 4.69 8.59 10.93
N GLY A 17 4.19 9.03 9.78
CA GLY A 17 4.78 10.13 9.00
C GLY A 17 5.94 9.73 8.09
N MET A 18 6.36 8.46 8.05
CA MET A 18 7.44 8.01 7.15
C MET A 18 7.10 8.18 5.65
N THR A 19 5.82 7.98 5.27
CA THR A 19 5.31 8.20 3.92
C THR A 19 3.80 8.43 3.96
N THR A 20 3.25 8.94 2.85
CA THR A 20 1.81 8.94 2.57
C THR A 20 1.50 7.96 1.43
N LEU A 21 0.22 7.67 1.17
CA LEU A 21 -0.18 6.90 -0.02
C LEU A 21 0.26 7.61 -1.31
N GLY A 22 0.07 8.93 -1.40
CA GLY A 22 0.55 9.72 -2.53
C GLY A 22 2.07 9.64 -2.69
N GLY A 23 2.82 9.79 -1.60
CA GLY A 23 4.29 9.66 -1.62
C GLY A 23 4.77 8.26 -2.04
N LEU A 24 4.06 7.20 -1.63
CA LEU A 24 4.31 5.84 -2.09
C LEU A 24 4.11 5.73 -3.62
N LEU A 25 2.97 6.21 -4.12
CA LEU A 25 2.60 6.17 -5.54
C LEU A 25 3.57 6.98 -6.41
N ASP A 26 3.93 8.19 -5.98
CA ASP A 26 4.92 9.04 -6.67
C ASP A 26 6.29 8.37 -6.71
N THR A 27 6.75 7.79 -5.58
CA THR A 27 8.02 7.07 -5.53
C THR A 27 8.00 5.84 -6.47
N CYS A 28 6.89 5.11 -6.53
CA CYS A 28 6.70 4.02 -7.49
C CYS A 28 6.83 4.50 -8.94
N ARG A 29 6.19 5.62 -9.29
CA ARG A 29 6.28 6.22 -10.63
C ARG A 29 7.72 6.60 -10.97
N GLU A 30 8.43 7.26 -10.05
CA GLU A 30 9.82 7.67 -10.25
C GLU A 30 10.77 6.47 -10.42
N VAL A 31 10.68 5.48 -9.54
CA VAL A 31 11.58 4.32 -9.53
C VAL A 31 11.36 3.41 -10.74
N THR A 32 10.10 3.18 -11.11
CA THR A 32 9.75 2.34 -12.27
C THR A 32 9.86 3.09 -13.61
N ARG A 33 10.05 4.42 -13.57
CA ARG A 33 9.93 5.32 -14.73
C ARG A 33 8.58 5.17 -15.45
N GLY A 34 7.53 4.87 -14.68
CA GLY A 34 6.17 4.77 -15.18
C GLY A 34 5.62 6.15 -15.58
N ASN A 35 4.56 6.13 -16.38
CA ASN A 35 3.86 7.32 -16.87
C ASN A 35 2.43 7.42 -16.31
N ALA A 36 2.19 6.89 -15.11
CA ALA A 36 0.88 6.97 -14.47
C ALA A 36 0.49 8.43 -14.17
N GLU A 37 -0.77 8.74 -14.44
CA GLU A 37 -1.42 10.01 -14.11
C GLU A 37 -2.35 9.82 -12.91
N TRP A 38 -2.33 10.79 -12.00
CA TRP A 38 -3.16 10.73 -10.80
C TRP A 38 -4.49 11.41 -11.05
N VAL A 39 -5.58 10.66 -10.92
CA VAL A 39 -6.94 11.18 -10.94
C VAL A 39 -7.49 11.13 -9.52
N PRO A 40 -7.57 12.29 -8.82
CA PRO A 40 -8.15 12.33 -7.49
C PRO A 40 -9.65 12.09 -7.58
N VAL A 41 -10.16 11.12 -6.84
CA VAL A 41 -11.60 10.82 -6.75
C VAL A 41 -12.05 11.07 -5.30
N PRO A 42 -13.08 11.91 -5.06
CA PRO A 42 -13.62 12.11 -3.72
C PRO A 42 -14.15 10.81 -3.10
N GLU A 43 -13.93 10.64 -1.79
CA GLU A 43 -14.37 9.44 -1.04
C GLU A 43 -15.87 9.17 -1.20
N ALA A 44 -16.70 10.21 -1.14
CA ALA A 44 -18.15 10.07 -1.32
C ALA A 44 -18.52 9.47 -2.69
N GLU A 45 -17.72 9.76 -3.73
CA GLU A 45 -17.94 9.21 -5.07
C GLU A 45 -17.46 7.77 -5.19
N LEU A 46 -16.33 7.43 -4.56
CA LEU A 46 -15.88 6.04 -4.45
C LEU A 46 -16.97 5.19 -3.80
N LEU A 47 -17.51 5.65 -2.67
CA LEU A 47 -18.58 4.97 -1.95
C LEU A 47 -19.87 4.89 -2.79
N ALA A 48 -20.28 5.99 -3.44
CA ALA A 48 -21.47 6.01 -4.28
C ALA A 48 -21.36 5.09 -5.51
N ALA A 49 -20.15 4.89 -6.04
CA ALA A 49 -19.87 3.95 -7.12
C ALA A 49 -19.75 2.49 -6.65
N GLY A 50 -19.88 2.23 -5.34
CA GLY A 50 -19.81 0.89 -4.76
C GLY A 50 -18.38 0.36 -4.58
N VAL A 51 -17.37 1.24 -4.54
CA VAL A 51 -15.98 0.85 -4.23
C VAL A 51 -15.93 0.23 -2.83
N GLN A 52 -15.36 -0.97 -2.73
CA GLN A 52 -15.28 -1.73 -1.49
C GLN A 52 -13.92 -1.52 -0.81
N GLU A 53 -13.95 -1.20 0.48
CA GLU A 53 -12.78 -1.11 1.35
C GLU A 53 -11.98 -2.43 1.33
N TRP A 54 -10.64 -2.33 1.47
CA TRP A 54 -9.69 -3.45 1.42
C TRP A 54 -9.65 -4.30 0.13
N THR A 55 -10.61 -4.11 -0.77
CA THR A 55 -10.84 -5.01 -1.90
C THR A 55 -10.53 -4.35 -3.23
N HIS A 56 -11.04 -3.14 -3.46
CA HIS A 56 -10.95 -2.51 -4.78
C HIS A 56 -9.75 -1.57 -4.93
N LEU A 57 -9.37 -0.86 -3.88
CA LEU A 57 -8.23 0.06 -3.89
C LEU A 57 -7.17 -0.39 -2.87
N PRO A 58 -5.88 -0.38 -3.24
CA PRO A 58 -4.81 -0.77 -2.33
C PRO A 58 -4.69 0.24 -1.19
N LEU A 59 -4.56 -0.27 0.04
CA LEU A 59 -4.34 0.55 1.25
C LEU A 59 -5.42 1.62 1.48
N TRP A 60 -6.65 1.36 1.06
CA TRP A 60 -7.75 2.31 1.19
C TRP A 60 -8.86 1.77 2.11
N LEU A 61 -9.29 2.69 2.98
CA LEU A 61 -10.42 2.62 3.87
C LEU A 61 -11.10 3.99 3.82
N ALA A 62 -12.42 4.03 3.96
CA ALA A 62 -13.14 5.28 4.18
C ALA A 62 -12.62 5.94 5.47
N ALA A 63 -12.58 7.27 5.50
CA ALA A 63 -11.98 8.04 6.59
C ALA A 63 -12.57 7.69 7.96
N GLU A 64 -13.87 7.39 8.01
CA GLU A 64 -14.54 6.97 9.24
C GLU A 64 -14.01 5.63 9.78
N THR A 65 -13.75 4.67 8.89
CA THR A 65 -13.18 3.36 9.20
C THR A 65 -11.68 3.45 9.50
N ALA A 66 -10.97 4.33 8.79
CA ALA A 66 -9.51 4.41 8.78
C ALA A 66 -8.90 5.04 10.04
N ARG A 67 -9.70 5.64 10.94
CA ARG A 67 -9.26 6.53 12.04
C ARG A 67 -8.00 6.07 12.79
N THR A 68 -7.87 4.78 13.06
CA THR A 68 -6.71 4.19 13.74
C THR A 68 -6.03 3.10 12.93
N ALA A 69 -6.48 2.83 11.70
CA ALA A 69 -6.01 1.70 10.89
C ALA A 69 -4.51 1.82 10.55
N TRP A 70 -4.03 3.05 10.39
CA TRP A 70 -2.64 3.37 10.06
C TRP A 70 -1.83 3.88 11.24
N ASP A 71 -2.46 4.05 12.41
CA ASP A 71 -1.81 4.50 13.64
C ASP A 71 -1.31 3.31 14.46
N VAL A 72 -0.16 2.77 14.03
CA VAL A 72 0.46 1.57 14.61
C VAL A 72 1.72 1.96 15.37
N ASP A 73 1.75 1.70 16.67
CA ASP A 73 2.94 1.93 17.49
C ASP A 73 4.07 0.97 17.12
N THR A 74 5.21 1.55 16.74
CA THR A 74 6.45 0.85 16.37
C THR A 74 7.58 1.09 17.36
N THR A 75 7.31 1.74 18.50
CA THR A 75 8.31 2.10 19.52
C THR A 75 9.13 0.91 19.96
N ARG A 76 8.47 -0.19 20.30
CA ARG A 76 9.16 -1.40 20.74
C ARG A 76 10.09 -1.99 19.67
N ALA A 77 9.73 -1.96 18.39
CA ALA A 77 10.62 -2.44 17.31
C ALA A 77 11.88 -1.56 17.20
N ARG A 78 11.72 -0.25 17.32
CA ARG A 78 12.83 0.73 17.27
C ARG A 78 13.78 0.58 18.45
N GLU A 79 13.26 0.44 19.67
CA GLU A 79 14.06 0.18 20.89
C GLU A 79 14.89 -1.10 20.80
N LEU A 80 14.34 -2.09 20.08
CA LEU A 80 14.96 -3.37 19.81
C LEU A 80 15.96 -3.33 18.64
N GLY A 81 16.19 -2.15 18.05
CA GLY A 81 17.15 -1.94 16.97
C GLY A 81 16.70 -2.51 15.63
N LEU A 82 15.39 -2.54 15.37
CA LEU A 82 14.79 -2.91 14.08
C LEU A 82 14.40 -1.63 13.33
N PRO A 83 15.32 -1.01 12.56
CA PRO A 83 15.01 0.20 11.82
C PRO A 83 14.08 -0.09 10.65
N SER A 84 13.27 0.91 10.29
CA SER A 84 12.53 0.90 9.03
C SER A 84 13.46 1.37 7.91
N ARG A 85 13.49 0.64 6.80
CA ARG A 85 14.22 1.08 5.59
C ARG A 85 13.43 2.16 4.84
N PRO A 86 14.10 3.07 4.10
CA PRO A 86 13.42 4.01 3.22
C PRO A 86 12.50 3.31 2.22
N VAL A 87 11.29 3.86 2.01
CA VAL A 87 10.29 3.25 1.12
C VAL A 87 10.81 3.10 -0.33
N ARG A 88 11.62 4.08 -0.78
CA ARG A 88 12.24 4.07 -2.11
C ARG A 88 13.10 2.84 -2.34
N ASP A 89 13.90 2.44 -1.35
CA ASP A 89 14.79 1.30 -1.49
C ASP A 89 13.99 0.00 -1.59
N SER A 90 12.91 -0.14 -0.79
CA SER A 90 11.98 -1.26 -0.92
C SER A 90 11.36 -1.32 -2.31
N ILE A 91 10.87 -0.19 -2.82
CA ILE A 91 10.27 -0.12 -4.16
C ILE A 91 11.29 -0.51 -5.24
N ALA A 92 12.52 0.00 -5.16
CA ALA A 92 13.57 -0.29 -6.14
C ALA A 92 13.96 -1.77 -6.16
N ASP A 93 14.14 -2.37 -4.99
CA ASP A 93 14.45 -3.80 -4.88
C ASP A 93 13.26 -4.65 -5.35
N THR A 94 12.04 -4.33 -4.93
CA THR A 94 10.83 -5.04 -5.38
C THR A 94 10.65 -4.92 -6.88
N TRP A 95 10.85 -3.75 -7.48
CA TRP A 95 10.76 -3.57 -8.92
C TRP A 95 11.83 -4.37 -9.67
N THR A 96 13.07 -4.36 -9.18
CA THR A 96 14.16 -5.18 -9.75
C THR A 96 13.83 -6.66 -9.70
N TRP A 97 13.33 -7.14 -8.56
CA TRP A 97 12.88 -8.51 -8.40
C TRP A 97 11.73 -8.86 -9.35
N MET A 98 10.70 -8.01 -9.43
CA MET A 98 9.55 -8.20 -10.33
C MET A 98 9.92 -8.29 -11.81
N GLN A 99 10.96 -7.58 -12.25
CA GLN A 99 11.42 -7.64 -13.65
C GLN A 99 12.09 -8.97 -14.02
N THR A 100 12.53 -9.74 -13.03
CA THR A 100 13.27 -11.01 -13.25
C THR A 100 12.51 -12.24 -12.76
N SER A 101 11.43 -12.04 -12.01
CA SER A 101 10.67 -13.13 -11.40
C SER A 101 9.49 -13.54 -12.27
N GLU A 102 9.25 -14.84 -12.36
CA GLU A 102 7.99 -15.34 -12.88
C GLU A 102 6.87 -15.02 -11.89
N ARG A 103 5.81 -14.37 -12.37
CA ARG A 103 4.65 -14.09 -11.53
C ARG A 103 3.92 -15.41 -11.29
N PRO A 104 3.73 -15.84 -10.03
CA PRO A 104 3.00 -17.07 -9.76
C PRO A 104 1.56 -16.95 -10.30
N GLU A 105 1.02 -18.07 -10.77
CA GLU A 105 -0.39 -18.12 -11.14
C GLU A 105 -1.25 -17.70 -9.95
N PRO A 106 -2.26 -16.84 -10.17
CA PRO A 106 -3.23 -16.52 -9.14
C PRO A 106 -3.86 -17.80 -8.57
N PRO A 107 -4.08 -17.87 -7.25
CA PRO A 107 -4.77 -19.00 -6.66
C PRO A 107 -6.16 -19.15 -7.28
N ALA A 108 -6.60 -20.39 -7.49
CA ALA A 108 -7.97 -20.67 -7.93
C ALA A 108 -8.96 -20.16 -6.87
N GLY A 109 -9.93 -19.34 -7.25
CA GLY A 109 -10.85 -18.71 -6.30
C GLY A 109 -11.57 -17.48 -6.85
N PRO A 110 -12.09 -16.62 -5.94
CA PRO A 110 -12.69 -15.34 -6.32
C PRO A 110 -11.74 -14.48 -7.15
N SER A 111 -12.31 -13.48 -7.83
CA SER A 111 -11.53 -12.48 -8.56
C SER A 111 -10.46 -11.86 -7.67
N LEU A 112 -9.28 -11.61 -8.25
CA LEU A 112 -8.22 -10.87 -7.57
C LEU A 112 -8.73 -9.50 -7.09
N PRO A 113 -8.21 -8.99 -5.96
CA PRO A 113 -8.47 -7.62 -5.53
C PRO A 113 -8.12 -6.61 -6.62
N GLY A 114 -8.88 -5.52 -6.68
CA GLY A 114 -8.75 -4.46 -7.67
C GLY A 114 -10.10 -3.97 -8.19
N LEU A 115 -10.09 -2.80 -8.81
CA LEU A 115 -11.25 -2.29 -9.54
C LEU A 115 -11.50 -3.16 -10.78
N SER A 116 -12.76 -3.42 -11.10
CA SER A 116 -13.11 -3.88 -12.44
C SER A 116 -12.86 -2.76 -13.45
N LEU A 117 -12.58 -3.12 -14.70
CA LEU A 117 -12.35 -2.14 -15.77
C LEU A 117 -13.56 -1.19 -15.95
N ASP A 118 -14.77 -1.70 -15.78
CA ASP A 118 -15.98 -0.88 -15.93
C ASP A 118 -16.16 0.10 -14.77
N LEU A 119 -15.83 -0.32 -13.54
CA LEU A 119 -15.84 0.56 -12.39
C LEU A 119 -14.73 1.61 -12.50
N GLU A 120 -13.52 1.21 -12.88
CA GLU A 120 -12.40 2.14 -13.13
C GLU A 120 -12.76 3.19 -14.18
N ARG A 121 -13.32 2.79 -15.33
CA ARG A 121 -13.79 3.74 -16.36
C ARG A 121 -14.86 4.69 -15.82
N THR A 122 -15.79 4.18 -15.03
CA THR A 122 -16.85 5.01 -14.43
C THR A 122 -16.27 6.09 -13.51
N LEU A 123 -15.19 5.78 -12.80
CA LEU A 123 -14.50 6.71 -11.91
C LEU A 123 -13.61 7.72 -12.68
N LEU A 124 -13.03 7.32 -13.82
CA LEU A 124 -12.10 8.15 -14.60
C LEU A 124 -12.76 9.07 -15.65
N THR A 125 -13.99 8.78 -16.06
CA THR A 125 -14.69 9.53 -17.14
C THR A 125 -15.51 10.73 -16.65
N ARG A 126 -15.27 11.19 -15.42
CA ARG A 126 -16.06 12.26 -14.81
C ARG A 126 -15.30 13.60 -14.84
N ASP A 127 -15.95 14.61 -15.44
CA ASP A 127 -15.54 16.01 -15.48
C ASP A 127 -15.90 16.75 -14.18
#